data_AF-A0A0H3H0V1-F1
#
_entry.id   AF-A0A0H3H0V1-F1
#
_cell.length_a   1.000
_cell.length_b   1.000
_cell.length_c   1.000
_cell.angle_alpha   90.00
_cell.angle_beta   90.00
_cell.angle_gamma   90.00
#
_symmetry.space_group_name_H-M   'P 1'
#
loop_
_entity.id
_entity.type
_entity.pdbx_description
1 polymer ?
#
loop_
_entity_poly.entity_id
_entity_poly.type
_entity_poly.pdbx_seq_one_letter_code
_entity_poly.pdbx_strand_id
1 'polypeptide(L)'
;MTENRSISCQVKLTEKANEKLGSFKKRLKERNIKMSKSDIINLVLTKMSTAEFEKIATSMAAAENARQKVLQIYENSGMTKEDLEDILKRL
;
A
#
# COMPACT_ATOMS: atom_id res chain seq x y z
N MET A 1 -33.52 -3.48 10.19
CA MET A 1 -32.25 -2.87 10.62
C MET A 1 -31.16 -3.88 10.30
N THR A 2 -30.29 -3.62 9.32
CA THR A 2 -29.13 -4.48 9.09
C THR A 2 -28.26 -4.36 10.33
N GLU A 3 -28.16 -5.44 11.12
CA GLU A 3 -27.19 -5.52 12.19
C GLU A 3 -25.83 -5.14 11.61
N ASN A 4 -25.17 -4.12 12.16
CA ASN A 4 -23.78 -3.82 11.83
C ASN A 4 -22.95 -4.98 12.35
N ARG A 5 -22.89 -6.06 11.56
CA ARG A 5 -22.14 -7.25 11.89
C ARG A 5 -20.68 -6.87 11.83
N SER A 6 -20.04 -6.78 13.00
CA SER A 6 -18.59 -6.60 13.08
C SER A 6 -17.90 -7.73 12.32
N ILE A 7 -17.11 -7.38 11.31
CA ILE A 7 -16.29 -8.32 10.55
C ILE A 7 -14.88 -8.27 11.14
N SER A 8 -14.47 -9.36 11.77
CA SER A 8 -13.10 -9.50 12.27
C SER A 8 -12.17 -9.93 11.14
N CYS A 9 -11.04 -9.23 10.98
CA CYS A 9 -9.97 -9.62 10.08
C CYS A 9 -8.61 -9.51 10.77
N GLN A 10 -7.66 -10.35 10.35
CA GLN A 10 -6.26 -10.22 10.74
C GLN A 10 -5.47 -9.77 9.51
N VAL A 11 -4.66 -8.73 9.67
CA VAL A 11 -3.84 -8.17 8.59
C VAL A 11 -2.37 -8.22 8.99
N LYS A 12 -1.53 -8.77 8.10
CA LYS A 12 -0.09 -8.68 8.23
C LYS A 12 0.37 -7.34 7.69
N LEU A 13 1.04 -6.56 8.52
CA LEU A 13 1.58 -5.27 8.13
C LEU A 13 3.08 -5.39 7.85
N THR A 14 3.55 -4.66 6.85
CA THR A 14 4.98 -4.36 6.73
C THR A 14 5.42 -3.45 7.87
N GLU A 15 6.72 -3.44 8.16
CA GLU A 15 7.30 -2.55 9.18
C GLU A 15 6.94 -1.08 8.91
N LYS A 16 7.13 -0.63 7.66
CA LYS A 16 6.77 0.73 7.20
C LYS A 16 5.29 1.07 7.44
N ALA A 17 4.38 0.12 7.18
CA ALA A 17 2.95 0.33 7.44
C ALA A 17 2.65 0.42 8.94
N ASN A 18 3.29 -0.43 9.75
CA ASN A 18 3.14 -0.42 11.21
C ASN A 18 3.66 0.88 11.85
N GLU A 19 4.80 1.39 11.40
CA GLU A 19 5.34 2.69 11.81
C GLU A 19 4.42 3.85 11.42
N LYS A 20 3.85 3.79 10.22
CA LYS A 20 2.88 4.79 9.75
C LYS A 20 1.64 4.82 10.64
N LEU A 21 1.10 3.66 11.04
CA LEU A 21 0.00 3.58 12.01
C LEU A 21 0.39 4.14 13.38
N GLY A 22 1.62 3.88 13.84
CA GLY A 22 2.16 4.49 15.06
C GLY A 22 2.17 6.02 14.98
N SER A 23 2.60 6.55 13.84
CA SER A 23 2.61 8.00 13.57
C SER A 23 1.21 8.60 13.56
N PHE A 24 0.22 7.92 12.96
CA PHE A 24 -1.19 8.35 13.00
C PHE A 24 -1.72 8.36 14.44
N LYS A 25 -1.43 7.31 15.22
CA LYS A 25 -1.84 7.23 16.62
C LYS A 25 -1.24 8.37 17.46
N LYS A 26 0.03 8.72 17.23
CA LYS A 26 0.67 9.88 17.88
C LYS A 26 -0.03 11.19 17.53
N ARG A 27 -0.28 11.44 16.24
CA ARG A 27 -1.01 12.64 15.76
C ARG A 27 -2.43 12.76 16.31
N LEU A 28 -3.12 11.64 16.52
CA LEU A 28 -4.45 11.63 17.14
C LEU A 28 -4.38 11.96 18.64
N LYS A 29 -3.39 11.39 19.36
CA LYS A 29 -3.17 11.72 20.77
C LYS A 29 -2.86 13.20 21.01
N GLU A 30 -2.09 13.83 20.11
CA GLU A 30 -1.82 15.28 20.14
C GLU A 30 -3.11 16.13 20.04
N ARG A 31 -4.19 15.55 19.51
CA ARG A 31 -5.52 16.16 19.41
C ARG A 31 -6.49 15.64 20.49
N ASN A 32 -5.97 15.00 21.54
CA ASN A 32 -6.74 14.34 22.61
C ASN A 32 -7.67 13.21 22.14
N ILE A 33 -7.39 12.60 20.99
CA ILE A 33 -8.16 11.48 20.45
C ILE A 33 -7.40 10.17 20.67
N LYS A 34 -8.00 9.23 21.41
CA LYS A 34 -7.44 7.88 21.62
C LYS A 34 -8.11 6.88 20.68
N MET A 35 -7.33 6.30 19.78
CA MET A 35 -7.79 5.22 18.89
C MET A 35 -6.81 4.04 18.91
N SER A 36 -7.35 2.83 18.76
CA SER A 36 -6.55 1.63 18.53
C SER A 36 -6.05 1.58 17.08
N LYS A 37 -5.12 0.67 16.76
CA LYS A 37 -4.66 0.50 15.37
C LYS A 37 -5.80 -0.01 14.47
N SER A 38 -6.65 -0.90 14.96
CA SER A 38 -7.82 -1.39 14.23
C SER A 38 -8.81 -0.26 13.93
N ASP A 39 -9.08 0.61 14.91
CA ASP A 39 -9.99 1.75 14.68
C ASP A 39 -9.44 2.71 13.64
N ILE A 40 -8.12 2.94 13.63
CA ILE A 40 -7.46 3.81 12.65
C ILE A 40 -7.57 3.19 11.26
N ILE A 41 -7.28 1.90 11.10
CA ILE A 41 -7.40 1.20 9.81
C ILE A 41 -8.86 1.27 9.33
N ASN A 42 -9.82 0.97 10.21
CA ASN A 42 -11.23 1.01 9.88
C ASN A 42 -11.68 2.43 9.47
N LEU A 43 -11.26 3.46 10.20
CA LEU A 43 -11.56 4.85 9.87
C LEU A 43 -10.97 5.25 8.52
N VAL A 44 -9.70 4.90 8.24
CA VAL A 44 -9.04 5.21 6.97
C VAL A 44 -9.77 4.52 5.82
N LEU A 45 -10.09 3.23 5.93
CA LEU A 45 -10.82 2.50 4.88
C LEU A 45 -12.23 3.04 4.69
N THR A 46 -12.90 3.46 5.76
CA THR A 46 -14.26 4.02 5.68
C THR A 46 -14.27 5.42 5.06
N LYS A 47 -13.19 6.20 5.22
CA LYS A 47 -13.10 7.60 4.76
C LYS A 47 -12.33 7.78 3.46
N MET A 48 -11.50 6.82 3.08
CA MET A 48 -10.80 6.84 1.80
C MET A 48 -11.84 6.80 0.67
N SER A 49 -11.74 7.77 -0.23
CA SER A 49 -12.57 7.82 -1.41
C SER A 49 -12.08 6.84 -2.47
N THR A 50 -13.00 6.38 -3.33
CA THR A 50 -12.64 5.58 -4.50
C THR A 50 -11.64 6.32 -5.38
N ALA A 51 -11.75 7.65 -5.53
CA ALA A 51 -10.83 8.43 -6.34
C ALA A 51 -9.38 8.44 -5.78
N GLU A 52 -9.21 8.44 -4.46
CA GLU A 52 -7.88 8.30 -3.85
C GLU A 52 -7.32 6.90 -4.08
N PHE A 53 -8.16 5.87 -3.94
CA PHE A 53 -7.76 4.49 -4.23
C PHE A 53 -7.38 4.30 -5.71
N GLU A 54 -8.14 4.86 -6.64
CA GLU A 54 -7.87 4.79 -8.09
C GLU A 54 -6.53 5.42 -8.47
N LYS A 55 -6.12 6.51 -7.81
CA LYS A 55 -4.79 7.10 -8.02
C LYS A 55 -3.68 6.12 -7.63
N ILE A 56 -3.87 5.39 -6.52
CA ILE A 56 -2.93 4.37 -6.06
C ILE A 56 -2.93 3.20 -7.05
N ALA A 57 -4.10 2.71 -7.45
CA ALA A 57 -4.25 1.61 -8.40
C ALA A 57 -3.63 1.94 -9.77
N THR A 58 -3.84 3.15 -10.28
CA THR A 58 -3.24 3.63 -11.53
C THR A 58 -1.71 3.66 -11.43
N SER A 59 -1.17 4.15 -10.31
CA SER A 59 0.27 4.15 -10.06
C SER A 59 0.84 2.72 -10.02
N MET A 60 0.14 1.80 -9.35
CA MET A 60 0.50 0.38 -9.33
C MET A 60 0.47 -0.25 -10.72
N ALA A 61 -0.56 0.04 -11.51
CA ALA A 61 -0.67 -0.47 -12.88
C ALA A 61 0.44 0.09 -13.78
N ALA A 62 0.80 1.37 -13.61
CA ALA A 62 1.91 1.98 -14.34
C ALA A 62 3.26 1.32 -13.97
N ALA A 63 3.51 1.06 -12.67
CA ALA A 63 4.70 0.38 -12.20
C ALA A 63 4.78 -1.07 -12.73
N GLU A 64 3.67 -1.80 -12.73
CA GLU A 64 3.63 -3.16 -13.27
C GLU A 64 3.86 -3.16 -14.79
N ASN A 65 3.24 -2.23 -15.53
CA ASN A 65 3.49 -2.09 -16.97
C ASN A 65 4.95 -1.76 -17.28
N ALA A 66 5.60 -0.92 -16.47
CA ALA A 66 7.03 -0.63 -16.63
C ALA A 66 7.88 -1.89 -16.38
N ARG A 67 7.57 -2.64 -15.32
CA ARG A 67 8.22 -3.92 -15.01
C ARG A 67 8.09 -4.92 -16.16
N GLN A 68 6.88 -5.08 -16.72
CA GLN A 68 6.63 -5.98 -17.85
C GLN A 68 7.42 -5.56 -19.10
N LYS A 69 7.50 -4.27 -19.41
CA LYS A 69 8.34 -3.78 -20.51
C LYS A 69 9.83 -4.08 -20.31
N VAL A 70 10.33 -3.90 -19.09
CA VAL A 70 11.74 -4.25 -18.75
C VAL A 70 11.99 -5.74 -18.95
N LEU A 71 11.06 -6.60 -18.53
CA LEU A 71 11.17 -8.05 -18.74
C LEU A 71 11.16 -8.43 -20.23
N GLN A 72 10.29 -7.81 -21.04
CA GLN A 72 10.28 -8.03 -22.49
C GLN A 72 11.57 -7.58 -23.17
N ILE A 73 12.15 -6.45 -22.75
CA ILE A 73 13.44 -5.99 -23.29
C ILE A 73 14.53 -6.98 -22.88
N TYR A 74 14.53 -7.43 -21.63
CA TYR A 74 15.46 -8.43 -21.12
C TYR A 74 15.44 -9.72 -21.95
N GLU A 75 14.25 -10.30 -22.17
CA GLU A 75 14.07 -11.52 -22.97
C GLU A 75 14.57 -11.40 -24.41
N ASN A 76 14.53 -10.19 -24.98
CA ASN A 76 14.97 -9.91 -26.35
C ASN A 76 16.39 -9.29 -26.41
N SER A 77 17.12 -9.27 -25.29
CA SER A 77 18.44 -8.63 -25.18
C SER A 77 19.50 -9.61 -24.68
N GLY A 78 20.77 -9.22 -24.80
CA GLY A 78 21.90 -9.91 -24.16
C GLY A 78 22.16 -9.48 -22.72
N MET A 79 21.20 -8.85 -22.03
CA MET A 79 21.38 -8.40 -20.65
C MET A 79 21.59 -9.57 -19.70
N THR A 80 22.42 -9.38 -18.67
CA THR A 80 22.57 -10.36 -17.61
C THR A 80 21.43 -10.26 -16.60
N LYS A 81 21.25 -11.30 -15.78
CA LYS A 81 20.26 -11.27 -14.69
C LYS A 81 20.56 -10.17 -13.67
N GLU A 82 21.84 -9.84 -13.47
CA GLU A 82 22.28 -8.77 -12.56
C GLU A 82 21.83 -7.40 -13.07
N ASP A 83 22.00 -7.13 -14.38
CA ASP A 83 21.51 -5.88 -15.01
C ASP A 83 19.99 -5.73 -14.85
N LEU A 84 19.24 -6.82 -15.05
CA LEU A 84 17.79 -6.83 -14.87
C LEU A 84 17.40 -6.49 -13.43
N GLU A 85 18.01 -7.15 -12.43
CA GLU A 85 17.70 -6.91 -11.02
C GLU A 85 18.00 -5.46 -10.60
N ASP A 86 19.08 -4.86 -11.12
CA ASP A 86 19.44 -3.49 -10.82
C ASP A 86 18.53 -2.45 -11.50
N ILE A 87 18.01 -2.75 -12.69
CA ILE A 87 16.97 -1.92 -13.32
C ILE A 87 15.66 -2.02 -12.52
N LEU A 88 15.24 -3.23 -12.15
CA LEU A 88 13.98 -3.44 -11.42
C LEU A 88 13.97 -2.80 -10.02
N LYS A 89 15.11 -2.71 -9.34
CA LYS A 89 15.24 -2.00 -8.04
C LYS A 89 15.02 -0.48 -8.15
N ARG A 90 15.08 0.10 -9.37
CA ARG A 90 14.94 1.54 -9.61
C ARG A 90 13.53 1.95 -10.03
N LEU A 91 12.64 0.99 -10.30
CA LEU A 91 11.21 1.21 -10.53
C LEU A 91 10.45 1.38 -9.21
#